data_AF-A0A3B8HL05-F1
#
_entry.id   AF-A0A3B8HL05-F1
#
_cell.length_a   1.000
_cell.length_b   1.000
_cell.length_c   1.000
_cell.angle_alpha   90.00
_cell.angle_beta   90.00
_cell.angle_gamma   90.00
#
_symmetry.space_group_name_H-M   'P 1'
#
loop_
_entity.id
_entity.type
_entity.pdbx_description
1 polymer ?
#
loop_
_entity_poly.entity_id
_entity_poly.type
_entity_poly.pdbx_seq_one_letter_code
_entity_poly.pdbx_strand_id
1 'polypeptide(L)'
;LYDYRELEFCAVFGPDKILKNLHTFLNFFMIRKVMASEELLRAAGTVTKKLALWLEEQDHVDERQVKSACSLASEAARELPAAERLARLLYEYAQTHAPRYWNEELDDYFIVEQIQPGKLFLSAMGSEVGTIEVKVPQDISDHCKVGWQINLLLGATRHGWRIVETGNVYPKEL
;
A
#
# COMPACT_ATOMS: atom_id res chain seq x y z
N LEU A 1 22.08 7.47 -26.78
CA LEU A 1 21.12 7.58 -25.66
C LEU A 1 20.10 8.72 -25.84
N TYR A 2 20.34 9.74 -26.69
CA TYR A 2 19.36 10.79 -26.99
C TYR A 2 18.21 10.34 -27.93
N ASP A 3 18.46 9.38 -28.83
CA ASP A 3 17.46 8.87 -29.81
C ASP A 3 16.31 8.02 -29.22
N TYR A 4 16.33 7.70 -27.93
CA TYR A 4 15.31 6.84 -27.31
C TYR A 4 14.27 7.63 -26.48
N ARG A 5 14.34 8.96 -26.43
CA ARG A 5 13.47 9.77 -25.55
C ARG A 5 12.00 9.78 -25.96
N GLU A 6 11.67 9.44 -27.21
CA GLU A 6 10.30 9.46 -27.74
C GLU A 6 9.76 8.06 -28.06
N LEU A 7 10.54 6.99 -27.84
CA LEU A 7 10.08 5.63 -28.12
C LEU A 7 9.25 5.08 -26.95
N GLU A 8 8.03 4.65 -27.26
CA GLU A 8 7.15 3.98 -26.30
C GLU A 8 7.70 2.60 -25.93
N PHE A 9 7.33 2.09 -24.75
CA PHE A 9 7.81 0.80 -24.23
C PHE A 9 7.65 -0.34 -25.25
N CYS A 10 6.47 -0.45 -25.88
CA CYS A 10 6.17 -1.50 -26.86
C CYS A 10 6.91 -1.34 -28.19
N ALA A 11 7.50 -0.17 -28.48
CA ALA A 11 8.36 0.02 -29.65
C ALA A 11 9.77 -0.57 -29.43
N VAL A 12 10.17 -0.78 -28.17
CA VAL A 12 11.52 -1.23 -27.79
C VAL A 12 11.51 -2.64 -27.21
N PHE A 13 10.46 -3.01 -26.47
CA PHE A 13 10.39 -4.24 -25.71
C PHE A 13 9.21 -5.12 -26.11
N GLY A 14 9.47 -6.43 -26.16
CA GLY A 14 8.46 -7.44 -26.39
C GLY A 14 7.63 -7.78 -25.15
N PRO A 15 6.57 -8.60 -25.33
CA PRO A 15 5.69 -9.03 -24.24
C PRO A 15 6.41 -9.81 -23.13
N ASP A 16 7.56 -10.42 -23.42
CA ASP A 16 8.42 -11.13 -22.46
C ASP A 16 8.95 -10.23 -21.33
N LYS A 17 8.90 -8.90 -21.51
CA LYS A 17 9.31 -7.92 -20.49
C LYS A 17 8.17 -7.48 -19.56
N ILE A 18 6.91 -7.81 -19.87
CA ILE A 18 5.76 -7.33 -19.08
C ILE A 18 5.83 -7.85 -17.64
N LEU A 19 6.01 -9.16 -17.46
CA LEU A 19 5.97 -9.79 -16.13
C LEU A 19 7.03 -9.25 -15.16
N LYS A 20 8.18 -8.82 -15.69
CA LYS A 20 9.29 -8.26 -14.89
C LYS A 20 8.94 -6.94 -14.21
N ASN A 21 7.93 -6.24 -14.71
CA ASN A 21 7.52 -4.92 -14.20
C ASN A 21 6.29 -4.99 -13.28
N LEU A 22 5.69 -6.18 -13.10
CA LEU A 22 4.45 -6.31 -12.33
C LEU A 22 4.61 -5.93 -10.87
N HIS A 23 5.75 -6.25 -10.25
CA HIS A 23 6.02 -5.85 -8.87
C HIS A 23 5.95 -4.33 -8.72
N THR A 24 6.66 -3.58 -9.58
CA THR A 24 6.61 -2.12 -9.57
C THR A 24 5.22 -1.57 -9.90
N PHE A 25 4.52 -2.17 -10.86
CA PHE A 25 3.17 -1.76 -11.22
C PHE A 25 2.20 -1.91 -10.04
N LEU A 26 2.14 -3.09 -9.42
CA LEU A 26 1.19 -3.39 -8.35
C LEU A 26 1.57 -2.76 -7.01
N ASN A 27 2.84 -2.84 -6.60
CA ASN A 27 3.27 -2.41 -5.26
C ASN A 27 3.59 -0.92 -5.17
N PHE A 28 4.03 -0.31 -6.27
CA PHE A 28 4.41 1.09 -6.27
C PHE A 28 3.38 1.95 -6.99
N PHE A 29 3.13 1.67 -8.28
CA PHE A 29 2.34 2.57 -9.11
C PHE A 29 0.85 2.60 -8.69
N MET A 30 0.22 1.43 -8.57
CA MET A 30 -1.21 1.34 -8.24
C MET A 30 -1.56 1.96 -6.88
N ILE A 31 -0.66 1.89 -5.90
CA ILE A 31 -0.89 2.42 -4.55
C ILE A 31 -0.50 3.90 -4.45
N ARG A 32 0.65 4.29 -5.03
CA ARG A 32 1.22 5.63 -4.81
C ARG A 32 0.80 6.67 -5.85
N LYS A 33 0.34 6.24 -7.02
CA LYS A 33 0.12 7.12 -8.17
C LYS A 33 -1.31 7.11 -8.69
N VAL A 34 -2.09 6.08 -8.36
CA VAL A 34 -3.47 5.95 -8.82
C VAL A 34 -4.41 6.16 -7.62
N MET A 35 -5.32 7.13 -7.72
CA MET A 35 -6.45 7.24 -6.80
C MET A 35 -7.51 6.20 -7.22
N ALA A 36 -7.28 4.95 -6.83
CA ALA A 36 -8.09 3.81 -7.25
C ALA A 36 -9.08 3.39 -6.17
N SER A 37 -10.29 3.01 -6.58
CA SER A 37 -11.24 2.35 -5.68
C SER A 37 -10.77 0.93 -5.33
N GLU A 38 -11.33 0.37 -4.26
CA GLU A 38 -11.12 -1.04 -3.90
C GLU A 38 -11.43 -1.99 -5.07
N GLU A 39 -12.48 -1.71 -5.83
CA GLU A 39 -12.87 -2.52 -6.99
C GLU A 39 -11.79 -2.47 -8.08
N LEU A 40 -11.26 -1.29 -8.39
CA LEU A 40 -10.20 -1.12 -9.38
C LEU A 40 -8.90 -1.80 -8.93
N LEU A 41 -8.54 -1.70 -7.64
CA LEU A 41 -7.36 -2.36 -7.09
C LEU A 41 -7.49 -3.89 -7.11
N ARG A 42 -8.67 -4.43 -6.80
CA ARG A 42 -8.97 -5.85 -6.94
C ARG A 42 -8.88 -6.31 -8.40
N ALA A 43 -9.42 -5.50 -9.31
CA ALA A 43 -9.38 -5.76 -10.74
C ALA A 43 -7.93 -5.74 -11.26
N ALA A 44 -7.08 -4.84 -10.79
CA ALA A 44 -5.67 -4.77 -11.18
C ALA A 44 -4.94 -6.10 -10.94
N GLY A 45 -5.07 -6.70 -9.75
CA GLY A 45 -4.51 -8.03 -9.47
C GLY A 45 -5.17 -9.12 -10.31
N THR A 46 -6.50 -9.11 -10.45
CA THR A 46 -7.23 -10.14 -11.21
C THR A 46 -6.88 -10.15 -12.70
N VAL A 47 -6.83 -8.98 -13.32
CA VAL A 47 -6.50 -8.81 -14.75
C VAL A 47 -5.03 -9.10 -14.98
N THR A 48 -4.14 -8.66 -14.10
CA THR A 48 -2.71 -8.98 -14.19
C THR A 48 -2.46 -10.49 -14.15
N LYS A 49 -3.19 -11.22 -13.30
CA LYS A 49 -3.12 -12.69 -13.26
C LYS A 49 -3.55 -13.31 -14.59
N LYS A 50 -4.66 -12.85 -15.16
CA LYS A 50 -5.15 -13.33 -16.46
C LYS A 50 -4.16 -13.03 -17.59
N LEU A 51 -3.53 -11.84 -17.55
CA LEU A 51 -2.50 -11.46 -18.49
C LEU A 51 -1.29 -12.40 -18.40
N ALA A 52 -0.84 -12.76 -17.20
CA ALA A 52 0.28 -13.69 -17.03
C ALA A 52 0.00 -15.07 -17.63
N LEU A 53 -1.20 -15.62 -17.39
CA LEU A 53 -1.62 -16.89 -17.98
C LEU A 53 -1.70 -16.81 -19.50
N TRP A 54 -2.29 -15.73 -20.03
CA TRP A 54 -2.37 -15.54 -21.48
C TRP A 54 -0.98 -15.45 -22.13
N LEU A 55 -0.02 -14.77 -21.49
CA LEU A 55 1.36 -14.69 -22.00
C LEU A 55 2.05 -16.08 -22.06
N GLU A 56 1.74 -16.98 -21.14
CA GLU A 56 2.21 -18.37 -21.17
C GLU A 56 1.62 -19.12 -22.37
N GLU A 57 0.30 -19.03 -22.55
CA GLU A 57 -0.43 -19.67 -23.65
C GLU A 57 0.06 -19.21 -25.03
N GLN A 58 0.65 -18.02 -25.12
CA GLN A 58 1.24 -17.47 -26.35
C GLN A 58 2.76 -17.71 -26.46
N ASP A 59 3.34 -18.56 -25.62
CA ASP A 59 4.78 -18.86 -25.59
C ASP A 59 5.68 -17.60 -25.40
N HIS A 60 5.17 -16.55 -24.76
CA HIS A 60 5.92 -15.30 -24.53
C HIS A 60 6.77 -15.32 -23.26
N VAL A 61 6.46 -16.19 -22.31
CA VAL A 61 7.11 -16.30 -20.99
C VAL A 61 7.12 -17.74 -20.52
N ASP A 62 8.04 -18.09 -19.61
CA ASP A 62 8.10 -19.44 -19.04
C ASP A 62 7.19 -19.63 -17.81
N GLU A 63 6.93 -20.89 -17.48
CA GLU A 63 6.09 -21.31 -16.33
C GLU A 63 6.56 -20.70 -14.99
N ARG A 64 7.88 -20.52 -14.80
CA ARG A 64 8.41 -19.96 -13.54
C ARG A 64 8.04 -18.49 -13.41
N GLN A 65 8.16 -17.73 -14.49
CA GLN A 65 7.75 -16.33 -14.53
C GLN A 65 6.25 -16.19 -14.27
N VAL A 66 5.43 -17.06 -14.87
CA VAL A 66 3.96 -17.05 -14.73
C VAL A 66 3.55 -17.40 -13.32
N LYS A 67 4.17 -18.42 -12.70
CA LYS A 67 3.89 -18.81 -11.31
C LYS A 67 4.17 -17.67 -10.33
N SER A 68 5.32 -17.00 -10.49
CA SER A 68 5.68 -15.84 -9.68
C SER A 68 4.68 -14.68 -9.88
N ALA A 69 4.37 -14.34 -11.13
CA ALA A 69 3.41 -13.29 -11.47
C ALA A 69 2.00 -13.59 -10.94
N CYS A 70 1.52 -14.83 -11.06
CA CYS A 70 0.23 -15.26 -10.55
C CYS A 70 0.13 -15.17 -9.02
N SER A 71 1.22 -15.48 -8.30
CA SER A 71 1.29 -15.34 -6.84
C SER A 71 1.14 -13.87 -6.44
N LEU A 72 2.01 -13.02 -6.98
CA LEU A 72 2.01 -11.57 -6.76
C LEU A 72 0.64 -10.95 -7.09
N ALA A 73 0.08 -11.30 -8.24
CA ALA A 73 -1.21 -10.77 -8.70
C ALA A 73 -2.38 -11.24 -7.82
N SER A 74 -2.35 -12.48 -7.33
CA SER A 74 -3.37 -13.00 -6.40
C SER A 74 -3.26 -12.33 -5.03
N GLU A 75 -2.05 -12.02 -4.59
CA GLU A 75 -1.84 -11.27 -3.35
C GLU A 75 -2.32 -9.82 -3.50
N ALA A 76 -1.97 -9.15 -4.61
CA ALA A 76 -2.43 -7.81 -4.92
C ALA A 76 -3.96 -7.69 -4.96
N ALA A 77 -4.64 -8.67 -5.56
CA ALA A 77 -6.11 -8.69 -5.62
C ALA A 77 -6.79 -8.77 -4.23
N ARG A 78 -6.05 -9.13 -3.17
CA ARG A 78 -6.52 -9.19 -1.78
C ARG A 78 -6.03 -8.00 -0.95
N GLU A 79 -4.73 -7.72 -1.02
CA GLU A 79 -4.06 -6.77 -0.13
C GLU A 79 -4.30 -5.32 -0.55
N LEU A 80 -4.23 -5.00 -1.86
CA LEU A 80 -4.45 -3.64 -2.36
C LEU A 80 -5.83 -3.08 -1.97
N PRO A 81 -6.96 -3.78 -2.24
CA PRO A 81 -8.26 -3.28 -1.81
C PRO A 81 -8.42 -3.25 -0.29
N ALA A 82 -7.64 -4.02 0.47
CA ALA A 82 -7.68 -3.96 1.93
C ALA A 82 -6.92 -2.73 2.46
N ALA A 83 -5.79 -2.37 1.85
CA ALA A 83 -5.04 -1.17 2.17
C ALA A 83 -5.88 0.09 1.91
N GLU A 84 -6.57 0.13 0.77
CA GLU A 84 -7.46 1.25 0.44
C GLU A 84 -8.62 1.40 1.44
N ARG A 85 -9.22 0.28 1.88
CA ARG A 85 -10.23 0.33 2.97
C ARG A 85 -9.68 0.97 4.22
N LEU A 86 -8.51 0.54 4.66
CA LEU A 86 -7.89 1.06 5.87
C LEU A 86 -7.54 2.55 5.72
N ALA A 87 -6.98 2.95 4.57
CA ALA A 87 -6.67 4.34 4.27
C ALA A 87 -7.92 5.22 4.35
N ARG A 88 -9.03 4.77 3.76
CA ARG A 88 -10.32 5.47 3.83
C ARG A 88 -10.85 5.58 5.26
N LEU A 89 -10.82 4.49 6.04
CA LEU A 89 -11.28 4.50 7.44
C LEU A 89 -10.44 5.46 8.30
N LEU A 90 -9.14 5.47 8.11
CA LEU A 90 -8.22 6.39 8.80
C LEU A 90 -8.51 7.85 8.41
N TYR A 91 -8.70 8.11 7.12
CA TYR A 91 -9.05 9.44 6.63
C TYR A 91 -10.37 9.94 7.23
N GLU A 92 -11.44 9.15 7.16
CA GLU A 92 -12.74 9.49 7.74
C GLU A 92 -12.64 9.77 9.26
N TYR A 93 -11.84 8.98 9.97
CA TYR A 93 -11.56 9.19 11.39
C TYR A 93 -10.82 10.50 11.65
N ALA A 94 -9.75 10.80 10.92
CA ALA A 94 -8.99 12.03 11.08
C ALA A 94 -9.85 13.28 10.81
N GLN A 95 -10.72 13.24 9.78
CA GLN A 95 -11.61 14.35 9.47
C GLN A 95 -12.57 14.73 10.61
N THR A 96 -12.91 13.78 11.48
CA THR A 96 -13.93 13.96 12.53
C THR A 96 -13.36 13.95 13.95
N HIS A 97 -12.16 13.39 14.15
CA HIS A 97 -11.57 13.16 15.47
C HIS A 97 -10.16 13.74 15.64
N ALA A 98 -9.63 14.47 14.65
CA ALA A 98 -8.36 15.18 14.81
C ALA A 98 -8.38 16.07 16.07
N PRO A 99 -7.33 16.03 16.91
CA PRO A 99 -7.26 16.88 18.09
C PRO A 99 -7.22 18.35 17.68
N ARG A 100 -7.79 19.25 18.48
CA ARG A 100 -7.72 20.70 18.23
C ARG A 100 -6.39 21.33 18.63
N TYR A 101 -5.68 20.70 19.57
CA TYR A 101 -4.46 21.22 20.15
C TYR A 101 -3.50 20.06 20.44
N TRP A 102 -2.24 20.25 20.08
CA TRP A 102 -1.11 19.36 20.36
C TRP A 102 0.16 20.21 20.51
N ASN A 103 1.20 19.66 21.14
CA ASN A 103 2.44 20.39 21.42
C ASN A 103 3.64 19.90 20.59
N GLU A 104 3.57 18.67 20.08
CA GLU A 104 4.60 18.07 19.23
C GLU A 104 3.92 17.31 18.09
N GLU A 105 4.63 17.20 16.96
CA GLU A 105 4.18 16.52 15.75
C GLU A 105 5.21 15.46 15.33
N LEU A 106 4.72 14.36 14.78
CA LEU A 106 5.50 13.37 14.06
C LEU A 106 4.82 13.09 12.72
N ASP A 107 5.44 13.55 11.63
CA ASP A 107 5.06 13.24 10.25
C ASP A 107 6.01 12.17 9.71
N ASP A 108 5.51 10.94 9.53
CA ASP A 108 6.33 9.82 9.10
C ASP A 108 5.51 8.73 8.40
N TYR A 109 6.22 7.78 7.81
CA TYR A 109 5.69 6.46 7.50
C TYR A 109 5.87 5.57 8.72
N PHE A 110 4.75 5.06 9.24
CA PHE A 110 4.72 4.24 10.43
C PHE A 110 4.53 2.78 10.09
N ILE A 111 5.40 1.90 10.57
CA ILE A 111 5.21 0.45 10.45
C ILE A 111 4.33 -0.01 11.61
N VAL A 112 3.32 -0.83 11.30
CA VAL A 112 2.47 -1.47 12.30
C VAL A 112 3.23 -2.64 12.92
N GLU A 113 3.72 -2.48 14.15
CA GLU A 113 4.48 -3.51 14.86
C GLU A 113 3.57 -4.49 15.58
N GLN A 114 2.49 -3.98 16.18
CA GLN A 114 1.53 -4.78 16.92
C GLN A 114 0.13 -4.15 16.87
N ILE A 115 -0.89 -4.99 16.96
CA ILE A 115 -2.30 -4.61 16.97
C ILE A 115 -2.96 -5.16 18.24
N GLN A 116 -3.75 -4.33 18.90
CA GLN A 116 -4.71 -4.75 19.93
C GLN A 116 -6.08 -4.13 19.61
N PRO A 117 -7.20 -4.67 20.13
CA PRO A 117 -8.52 -4.06 19.92
C PRO A 117 -8.53 -2.58 20.33
N GLY A 118 -8.76 -1.70 19.35
CA GLY A 118 -8.78 -0.25 19.52
C GLY A 118 -7.42 0.43 19.70
N LYS A 119 -6.30 -0.27 19.42
CA LYS A 119 -4.95 0.27 19.56
C LYS A 119 -3.99 -0.26 18.49
N LEU A 120 -3.13 0.63 18.01
CA LEU A 120 -2.01 0.31 17.14
C LEU A 120 -0.70 0.66 17.85
N PHE A 121 0.31 -0.18 17.67
CA PHE A 121 1.67 0.07 18.12
C PHE A 121 2.53 0.28 16.88
N LEU A 122 3.08 1.48 16.75
CA LEU A 122 3.67 1.97 15.51
C LEU A 122 5.14 2.35 15.71
N SER A 123 6.02 1.97 14.79
CA SER A 123 7.40 2.48 14.73
C SER A 123 7.54 3.48 13.59
N ALA A 124 8.19 4.61 13.87
CA ALA A 124 8.49 5.63 12.86
C ALA A 124 9.68 5.18 12.01
N MET A 125 9.64 5.37 10.69
CA MET A 125 10.73 4.95 9.80
C MET A 125 11.87 5.99 9.70
N GLY A 126 11.55 7.27 9.73
CA GLY A 126 12.51 8.37 9.61
C GLY A 126 12.99 8.93 10.95
N SER A 127 12.34 8.58 12.05
CA SER A 127 12.58 9.14 13.38
C SER A 127 13.05 8.07 14.37
N GLU A 128 14.02 8.37 15.23
CA GLU A 128 14.50 7.46 16.30
C GLU A 128 13.54 7.36 17.49
N VAL A 129 12.25 7.60 17.27
CA VAL A 129 11.22 7.45 18.29
C VAL A 129 10.91 5.96 18.41
N GLY A 130 10.97 5.43 19.62
CA GLY A 130 10.55 4.06 19.91
C GLY A 130 9.08 3.81 19.56
N THR A 131 8.59 2.60 19.79
CA THR A 131 7.21 2.25 19.46
C THR A 131 6.19 3.16 20.16
N ILE A 132 5.26 3.69 19.36
CA ILE A 132 4.21 4.63 19.77
C ILE A 132 2.87 3.90 19.86
N GLU A 133 2.16 4.03 20.99
CA GLU A 133 0.76 3.60 21.10
C GLU A 133 -0.17 4.68 20.54
N VAL A 134 -1.00 4.31 19.57
CA VAL A 134 -2.06 5.15 19.00
C VAL A 134 -3.41 4.49 19.22
N LYS A 135 -4.33 5.21 19.88
CA LYS A 135 -5.71 4.75 20.08
C LYS A 135 -6.54 5.04 18.83
N VAL A 136 -7.27 4.04 18.36
CA VAL A 136 -8.15 4.10 17.20
C VAL A 136 -9.47 3.36 17.51
N PRO A 137 -10.56 3.62 16.78
CA PRO A 137 -11.74 2.77 16.81
C PRO A 137 -11.38 1.30 16.52
N GLN A 138 -12.11 0.37 17.12
CA GLN A 138 -11.84 -1.06 16.93
C GLN A 138 -11.94 -1.47 15.45
N ASP A 139 -12.88 -0.89 14.70
CA ASP A 139 -13.03 -1.14 13.26
C ASP A 139 -11.72 -0.84 12.47
N ILE A 140 -10.98 0.21 12.85
CA ILE A 140 -9.68 0.51 12.24
C ILE A 140 -8.65 -0.55 12.62
N SER A 141 -8.57 -0.93 13.90
CA SER A 141 -7.61 -1.96 14.33
C SER A 141 -7.90 -3.33 13.70
N ASP A 142 -9.17 -3.66 13.47
CA ASP A 142 -9.60 -4.93 12.88
C ASP A 142 -9.23 -5.03 11.38
N HIS A 143 -9.11 -3.88 10.69
CA HIS A 143 -8.68 -3.80 9.29
C HIS A 143 -7.16 -3.65 9.10
N CYS A 144 -6.43 -3.44 10.20
CA CYS A 144 -4.99 -3.25 10.17
C CYS A 144 -4.23 -4.58 10.10
N LYS A 145 -3.00 -4.58 9.57
CA LYS A 145 -2.13 -5.76 9.56
C LYS A 145 -0.72 -5.40 10.03
N VAL A 146 -0.09 -6.31 10.76
CA VAL A 146 1.32 -6.16 11.18
C VAL A 146 2.23 -6.12 9.96
N GLY A 147 3.21 -5.21 9.97
CA GLY A 147 4.16 -4.96 8.90
C GLY A 147 3.65 -4.03 7.79
N TRP A 148 2.38 -3.63 7.81
CA TRP A 148 1.89 -2.58 6.91
C TRP A 148 2.47 -1.22 7.31
N GLN A 149 2.68 -0.37 6.32
CA GLN A 149 3.12 1.00 6.52
C GLN A 149 1.94 1.95 6.37
N ILE A 150 1.87 2.97 7.21
CA ILE A 150 0.80 3.98 7.19
C ILE A 150 1.47 5.34 7.23
N ASN A 151 1.18 6.20 6.25
CA ASN A 151 1.61 7.59 6.33
C ASN A 151 0.65 8.36 7.25
N LEU A 152 1.17 8.93 8.34
CA LEU A 152 0.39 9.64 9.34
C LEU A 152 1.10 10.92 9.76
N LEU A 153 0.30 11.92 10.11
CA LEU A 153 0.72 13.01 11.00
C LEU A 153 0.14 12.72 12.38
N LEU A 154 1.01 12.50 13.36
CA LEU A 154 0.63 12.31 14.76
C LEU A 154 0.89 13.58 15.57
N GLY A 155 -0.07 13.95 16.41
CA GLY A 155 0.05 15.05 17.37
C GLY A 155 0.11 14.52 18.79
N ALA A 156 1.10 14.97 19.56
CA ALA A 156 1.18 14.67 20.98
C ALA A 156 0.14 15.48 21.78
N THR A 157 -0.69 14.78 22.55
CA THR A 157 -1.69 15.40 23.43
C THR A 157 -1.49 14.96 24.87
N ARG A 158 -2.18 15.60 25.81
CA ARG A 158 -2.23 15.14 27.21
C ARG A 158 -2.76 13.71 27.40
N HIS A 159 -3.36 13.12 26.37
CA HIS A 159 -3.91 11.76 26.37
C HIS A 159 -3.08 10.79 25.49
N GLY A 160 -1.87 11.18 25.11
CA GLY A 160 -0.97 10.44 24.22
C GLY A 160 -1.07 10.90 22.76
N TRP A 161 -0.38 10.17 21.88
CA TRP A 161 -0.36 10.44 20.45
C TRP A 161 -1.72 10.20 19.80
N ARG A 162 -2.12 11.10 18.91
CA ARG A 162 -3.39 11.07 18.18
C ARG A 162 -3.15 11.38 16.71
N ILE A 163 -3.95 10.76 15.86
CA ILE A 163 -3.95 11.02 14.42
C ILE A 163 -4.48 12.44 14.19
N VAL A 164 -3.69 13.26 13.52
CA VAL A 164 -4.06 14.62 13.07
C VAL A 164 -4.43 14.57 11.60
N GLU A 165 -3.57 13.97 10.77
CA GLU A 165 -3.79 13.76 9.34
C GLU A 165 -3.32 12.37 8.92
N THR A 166 -3.78 11.92 7.75
CA THR A 166 -3.51 10.59 7.22
C THR A 166 -3.20 10.68 5.73
N GLY A 167 -2.14 10.01 5.31
CA GLY A 167 -1.88 9.70 3.92
C GLY A 167 -2.38 8.31 3.56
N ASN A 168 -1.62 7.59 2.72
CA ASN A 168 -1.99 6.27 2.24
C ASN A 168 -1.46 5.14 3.14
N VAL A 169 -2.01 3.95 2.95
CA VAL A 169 -1.58 2.68 3.56
C VAL A 169 -0.87 1.84 2.50
N TYR A 170 0.25 1.23 2.89
CA TYR A 170 1.04 0.38 2.03
C TYR A 170 1.13 -1.02 2.64
N PRO A 171 0.64 -2.06 1.93
CA PRO A 171 0.87 -3.43 2.34
C PRO A 171 2.36 -3.72 2.51
N LYS A 172 2.67 -4.64 3.43
CA LYS A 172 3.97 -5.30 3.43
C LYS A 172 4.17 -5.95 2.06
N GLU A 173 5.37 -5.81 1.52
CA GLU A 173 5.79 -6.29 0.18
C GLU A 173 5.02 -7.55 -0.28
N LEU A 174 4.31 -7.44 -1.42
CA LEU A 174 3.58 -8.53 -2.09
C LEU A 174 4.51 -9.45 -2.89
#